data_AF-A0A0C9YUS0-F1
#
_entry.id   AF-A0A0C9YUS0-F1
#
_cell.length_a   1.000
_cell.length_b   1.000
_cell.length_c   1.000
_cell.angle_alpha   90.00
_cell.angle_beta   90.00
_cell.angle_gamma   90.00
#
_symmetry.space_group_name_H-M   'P 1'
#
loop_
_entity.id
_entity.type
_entity.pdbx_description
1 polymer ?
#
loop_
_entity_poly.entity_id
_entity_poly.type
_entity_poly.pdbx_seq_one_letter_code
_entity_poly.pdbx_strand_id
1 'polypeptide(L)' 'MYTLELPEQLQQQHIHPTFHGGFPPYNEQNDDALFPRHDAHAFYDVSVTNEEEWLVDEITAH' A
#
# COMPACT_ATOMS: atom_id res chain seq x y z
N MET A 1 5.44 1.44 19.31
CA MET A 1 4.74 2.43 18.48
C MET A 1 5.51 3.74 18.58
N TYR A 2 5.65 4.45 17.47
CA TYR A 2 6.25 5.79 17.43
C TYR A 2 5.32 6.72 16.66
N THR A 3 5.19 7.96 17.10
CA THR A 3 4.36 8.98 16.44
C THR A 3 5.27 10.05 15.87
N LEU A 4 5.10 10.36 14.58
CA LEU A 4 5.85 11.39 13.87
C LEU A 4 4.99 12.63 13.65
N GLU A 5 5.60 13.81 13.69
CA GLU A 5 4.97 15.00 13.12
C GLU A 5 5.08 14.93 11.60
N LEU A 6 3.93 14.79 10.94
CA LEU A 6 3.86 14.68 9.48
C LEU A 6 3.73 16.08 8.85
N PRO A 7 4.39 16.34 7.69
CA PRO A 7 4.11 17.51 6.86
C PRO A 7 2.63 17.60 6.47
N GLU A 8 2.14 18.82 6.26
CA GLU A 8 0.72 19.09 5.94
C GLU A 8 0.22 18.27 4.74
N GLN A 9 1.04 18.11 3.71
CA GLN A 9 0.71 17.35 2.50
C GLN A 9 0.39 15.87 2.79
N LEU A 10 1.06 15.25 3.77
CA LEU A 10 0.81 13.86 4.14
C LEU A 10 -0.42 13.72 5.05
N GLN A 11 -0.70 14.74 5.87
CA GLN A 11 -1.92 14.79 6.67
C GLN A 11 -3.17 14.95 5.78
N GLN A 12 -3.06 15.76 4.71
CA GLN A 12 -4.11 15.94 3.70
C GLN A 12 -4.42 14.63 2.96
N GLN A 13 -3.45 13.72 2.85
CA GLN A 13 -3.62 12.38 2.30
C GLN A 13 -4.09 11.35 3.34
N HIS A 14 -4.50 11.79 4.53
CA HIS A 14 -4.95 10.93 5.63
C HIS A 14 -3.93 9.87 6.09
N ILE A 15 -2.63 10.14 5.89
CA ILE A 15 -1.58 9.23 6.35
C ILE A 15 -1.50 9.25 7.88
N HIS A 16 -1.51 8.07 8.49
CA HIS A 16 -1.45 7.93 9.93
C HIS A 16 -0.05 8.29 10.47
N PRO A 17 0.05 9.18 11.48
CA PRO A 17 1.34 9.58 12.06
C PRO A 17 1.95 8.54 12.99
N THR A 18 1.16 7.53 13.41
CA THR A 18 1.59 6.49 14.34
C THR A 18 1.99 5.24 13.58
N PHE A 19 3.24 4.85 13.75
CA PHE A 19 3.81 3.69 13.10
C PHE A 19 4.20 2.63 14.13
N HIS A 20 4.21 1.37 13.71
CA HIS A 20 4.73 0.28 14.52
C HIS A 20 6.26 0.32 14.54
N GLY A 21 6.84 0.37 15.75
CA GLY A 21 8.30 0.39 15.96
C GLY A 21 8.93 -1.00 16.03
N GLY A 22 8.16 -2.05 15.73
CA GLY A 22 8.68 -3.41 15.64
C GLY A 22 9.23 -3.66 14.25
N PHE A 23 10.20 -4.57 14.14
CA PHE A 23 10.54 -5.14 12.85
C PHE A 23 9.31 -5.86 12.29
N PRO A 24 8.95 -5.65 11.01
CA PRO A 24 8.04 -6.57 10.37
C PRO A 24 8.62 -8.00 10.48
N PRO A 25 7.76 -9.04 10.57
CA PRO A 25 8.24 -10.41 10.54
C PRO A 25 9.11 -10.64 9.30
N TYR A 26 10.06 -11.59 9.40
CA TYR A 26 10.90 -11.97 8.26
C TYR A 26 10.01 -12.20 7.04
N ASN A 27 10.27 -11.43 5.99
CA ASN A 27 9.59 -11.60 4.73
C ASN A 27 10.19 -12.84 4.05
N GLU A 28 9.36 -13.84 3.77
CA GLU A 28 9.77 -14.95 2.91
C GLU A 28 9.95 -14.42 1.48
N GLN A 29 10.89 -14.99 0.74
CA GLN A 29 11.11 -14.56 -0.63
C GLN A 29 9.90 -14.93 -1.48
N ASN A 30 9.41 -13.98 -2.27
CA ASN A 30 8.25 -14.17 -3.13
C ASN A 30 8.47 -15.36 -4.07
N ASP A 31 7.47 -16.23 -4.19
CA ASP A 31 7.47 -17.29 -5.18
C ASP A 31 6.98 -16.71 -6.53
N ASP A 32 7.91 -16.44 -7.43
CA ASP A 32 7.62 -15.84 -8.73
C ASP A 32 6.81 -16.78 -9.65
N ALA A 33 6.75 -18.09 -9.36
CA ALA A 33 5.87 -19.01 -10.08
C ALA A 33 4.41 -18.85 -9.64
N LEU A 34 4.17 -18.50 -8.37
CA LEU A 34 2.84 -18.21 -7.83
C LEU A 34 2.42 -16.76 -8.09
N PHE A 35 3.37 -15.82 -8.13
CA PHE A 35 3.09 -14.38 -8.26
C PHE A 35 3.96 -13.69 -9.34
N PRO A 36 3.74 -14.00 -10.64
CA PRO A 36 4.61 -13.56 -11.73
C PRO A 36 4.49 -12.07 -12.12
N ARG A 37 3.61 -11.29 -11.49
CA ARG A 37 3.34 -9.87 -11.81
C ARG A 37 3.63 -8.91 -10.65
N HIS A 38 4.75 -9.11 -9.96
CA HIS A 38 5.17 -8.22 -8.89
C HIS A 38 6.12 -7.12 -9.42
N ASP A 39 5.61 -6.19 -10.22
CA ASP A 39 6.34 -4.96 -10.51
C ASP A 39 6.12 -3.97 -9.36
N ALA A 40 7.11 -3.84 -8.48
CA ALA A 40 7.04 -2.96 -7.31
C ALA A 40 6.85 -1.47 -7.70
N HIS A 41 7.18 -1.10 -8.93
CA HIS A 41 7.08 0.28 -9.41
C HIS A 41 5.72 0.62 -10.02
N ALA A 42 4.82 -0.36 -10.22
CA ALA A 42 3.54 -0.12 -10.87
C ALA A 42 2.42 0.35 -9.90
N PHE A 43 2.57 0.15 -8.58
CA PHE A 43 1.42 0.17 -7.66
C PHE A 43 1.36 1.32 -6.65
N TYR A 44 2.42 2.13 -6.49
CA TYR A 44 2.48 3.11 -5.41
C TYR A 44 2.68 4.53 -5.91
N ASP A 45 1.62 5.11 -6.47
CA ASP A 45 1.44 6.56 -6.48
C ASP A 45 0.38 6.93 -5.43
N VAL A 46 0.85 7.31 -4.25
CA VAL A 46 0.01 7.73 -3.11
C VAL A 46 -0.64 9.11 -3.31
N SER A 47 -0.31 9.79 -4.42
CA SER A 47 -0.90 11.09 -4.79
C SER A 47 -2.05 10.98 -5.79
N VAL A 48 -2.32 9.78 -6.32
CA VAL A 48 -3.53 9.51 -7.11
C VAL A 48 -4.74 9.69 -6.20
N THR A 49 -5.66 10.55 -6.62
CA THR A 49 -6.91 10.75 -5.90
C THR A 49 -7.64 9.41 -5.82
N ASN A 50 -7.94 8.97 -4.60
CA ASN A 50 -8.70 7.76 -4.27
C ASN A 50 -10.15 7.78 -4.81
N GLU A 51 -10.47 8.64 -5.78
CA GLU A 51 -11.76 8.71 -6.45
C GLU A 51 -11.90 7.69 -7.59
N GLU A 52 -10.81 7.03 -8.00
CA GLU A 52 -10.89 5.82 -8.82
C GLU A 52 -11.06 4.58 -7.93
N GLU A 53 -12.15 4.55 -7.16
CA GLU A 53 -12.73 3.27 -6.77
C GLU A 53 -13.16 2.57 -8.06
N TRP A 54 -12.37 1.59 -8.52
CA TRP A 54 -12.68 0.84 -9.72
C TRP A 54 -14.01 0.11 -9.52
N LEU A 55 -15.04 0.53 -10.25
CA LEU A 55 -16.34 -0.12 -10.25
C LEU A 55 -16.19 -1.49 -10.93
N VAL A 56 -15.96 -2.53 -10.14
CA VAL A 56 -15.92 -3.91 -10.62
C VAL A 56 -17.34 -4.46 -10.62
N ASP A 57 -17.91 -4.61 -11.82
CA ASP A 57 -19.28 -5.10 -12.01
C ASP A 57 -19.43 -6.56 -11.54
N GLU A 58 -18.44 -7.41 -11.81
CA GLU A 58 -18.44 -8.82 -11.38
C GLU A 58 -17.01 -9.39 -11.37
N ILE A 59 -16.69 -10.21 -10.36
CA ILE A 59 -15.47 -11.01 -10.32
C ILE A 59 -15.81 -12.42 -10.81
N THR A 60 -15.45 -12.74 -12.05
CA THR A 60 -15.90 -13.97 -12.71
C THR A 60 -15.04 -15.21 -12.42
N ALA A 61 -13.90 -15.07 -11.71
CA ALA A 61 -13.02 -16.20 -11.40
C ALA A 61 -12.07 -15.90 -10.23
N HIS A 62 -11.57 -16.97 -9.60
CA HIS A 62 -10.52 -16.96 -8.57
C HIS A 62 -9.20 -17.42 -9.17
#